data_AF-A0A0M3J5K3-F1
#
_entry.id   AF-A0A0M3J5K3-F1
#
_cell.length_a   1.000
_cell.length_b   1.000
_cell.length_c   1.000
_cell.angle_alpha   90.00
_cell.angle_beta   90.00
_cell.angle_gamma   90.00
#
_symmetry.space_group_name_H-M   'P 1'
#
loop_
_entity.id
_entity.type
_entity.pdbx_description
1 polymer ?
#
loop_
_entity_poly.entity_id
_entity_poly.type
_entity_poly.pdbx_seq_one_letter_code
_entity_poly.pdbx_strand_id
1 'polypeptide(L)'
;MIAPNQFTSEWMNAAELTARLELGDRIEIRRVVGRNQRQIYAHWALFIGYYEDMACVAHVTTNSGDFDVNVTDVINPSDSVVDLTTKFVKGSQAQVQQGELTRVARTDMCRINNSLDRLRRPFPPSIIVTRALLMVKISHLGSGGYNILFNN
;
A
#
# COMPACT_ATOMS: atom_id res chain seq x y z
N MET A 1 13.00 11.51 -6.95
CA MET A 1 12.97 12.74 -6.15
C MET A 1 11.81 13.63 -6.60
N ILE A 2 10.95 14.02 -5.64
CA ILE A 2 9.91 15.04 -5.84
C ILE A 2 10.56 16.43 -5.79
N ALA A 3 9.95 17.46 -6.40
CA ALA A 3 10.51 18.80 -6.36
C ALA A 3 10.58 19.36 -4.91
N PRO A 4 11.49 20.31 -4.62
CA PRO A 4 11.57 20.94 -3.30
C PRO A 4 10.22 21.50 -2.85
N ASN A 5 9.88 21.31 -1.56
CA ASN A 5 8.60 21.72 -0.95
C ASN A 5 7.33 21.07 -1.53
N GLN A 6 7.46 20.08 -2.41
CA GLN A 6 6.37 19.20 -2.79
C GLN A 6 6.42 17.93 -1.94
N PHE A 7 5.28 17.60 -1.32
CA PHE A 7 5.12 16.43 -0.46
C PHE A 7 4.32 15.31 -1.13
N THR A 8 3.90 15.52 -2.37
CA THR A 8 3.05 14.60 -3.11
C THR A 8 3.41 14.70 -4.58
N SER A 9 3.55 13.56 -5.25
CA SER A 9 3.78 13.50 -6.70
C SER A 9 2.47 13.39 -7.47
N GLU A 10 2.55 13.56 -8.79
CA GLU A 10 1.51 13.13 -9.71
C GLU A 10 1.29 11.61 -9.63
N TRP A 11 0.13 11.16 -10.11
CA TRP A 11 -0.18 9.74 -10.29
C TRP A 11 0.61 9.17 -11.47
N MET A 12 1.27 8.04 -11.27
CA MET A 12 2.03 7.33 -12.30
C MET A 12 1.97 5.81 -12.10
N ASN A 13 2.45 5.03 -13.06
CA ASN A 13 2.55 3.58 -12.86
C ASN A 13 3.70 3.24 -11.90
N ALA A 14 3.68 2.02 -11.35
CA ALA A 14 4.68 1.60 -10.36
C ALA A 14 6.11 1.64 -10.89
N ALA A 15 6.34 1.25 -12.14
CA ALA A 15 7.66 1.25 -12.75
C ALA A 15 8.25 2.67 -12.83
N GLU A 16 7.46 3.64 -13.29
CA GLU A 16 7.85 5.06 -13.31
C GLU A 16 8.07 5.62 -11.91
N LEU A 17 7.27 5.19 -10.93
CA LEU A 17 7.42 5.64 -9.56
C LEU A 17 8.73 5.17 -8.94
N THR A 18 9.16 3.93 -9.20
CA THR A 18 10.38 3.35 -8.59
C THR A 18 11.61 4.26 -8.75
N ALA A 19 11.83 4.80 -9.95
CA ALA A 19 12.94 5.69 -10.26
C ALA A 19 12.96 6.99 -9.43
N ARG A 20 11.89 7.30 -8.70
CA ARG A 20 11.73 8.54 -7.93
C ARG A 20 11.70 8.31 -6.42
N LEU A 21 11.65 7.07 -5.95
CA LEU A 21 11.46 6.74 -4.54
C LEU A 21 12.70 6.99 -3.70
N GLU A 22 12.46 7.50 -2.49
CA GLU A 22 13.45 7.66 -1.43
C GLU A 22 13.00 6.86 -0.20
N LEU A 23 13.98 6.38 0.58
CA LEU A 23 13.71 5.57 1.76
C LEU A 23 12.72 6.27 2.70
N GLY A 24 11.68 5.55 3.11
CA GLY A 24 10.64 6.09 3.98
C GLY A 24 9.52 6.85 3.26
N ASP A 25 9.56 6.96 1.92
CA ASP A 25 8.45 7.51 1.15
C ASP A 25 7.17 6.71 1.38
N ARG A 26 6.09 7.41 1.69
CA ARG A 26 4.75 6.85 1.76
C ARG A 26 4.13 6.86 0.38
N ILE A 27 3.71 5.70 -0.08
CA ILE A 27 3.11 5.47 -1.40
C ILE A 27 1.61 5.31 -1.22
N GLU A 28 0.85 6.08 -1.98
CA GLU A 28 -0.58 5.93 -2.13
C GLU A 28 -0.86 5.22 -3.45
N ILE A 29 -1.67 4.15 -3.40
CA ILE A 29 -2.06 3.36 -4.56
C ILE A 29 -3.57 3.49 -4.74
N ARG A 30 -3.97 3.90 -5.94
CA ARG A 30 -5.37 4.15 -6.28
C ARG A 30 -6.03 2.87 -6.76
N ARG A 31 -6.72 2.16 -5.86
CA ARG A 31 -7.45 0.94 -6.21
C ARG A 31 -8.68 1.27 -7.03
N VAL A 32 -8.72 0.79 -8.27
CA VAL A 32 -9.84 1.04 -9.21
C VAL A 32 -10.47 -0.28 -9.67
N VAL A 33 -11.78 -0.24 -9.97
CA VAL A 33 -12.48 -1.36 -10.62
C VAL A 33 -13.29 -0.92 -11.82
N GLY A 34 -13.52 -1.91 -12.70
CA GLY A 34 -14.30 -1.76 -13.92
C GLY A 34 -13.58 -0.96 -14.99
N ARG A 35 -14.13 -1.00 -16.21
CA ARG A 35 -13.55 -0.32 -17.39
C ARG A 35 -13.42 1.19 -17.23
N ASN A 36 -14.25 1.79 -16.38
CA ASN A 36 -14.25 3.23 -16.11
C ASN A 36 -13.27 3.64 -14.99
N GLN A 37 -12.42 2.71 -14.51
CA GLN A 37 -11.42 2.96 -13.47
C GLN A 37 -11.97 3.73 -12.26
N ARG A 38 -13.14 3.34 -11.76
CA ARG A 38 -13.73 3.99 -10.59
C ARG A 38 -12.95 3.61 -9.35
N GLN A 39 -12.45 4.61 -8.62
CA GLN A 39 -11.71 4.38 -7.39
C GLN A 39 -12.63 3.83 -6.31
N ILE A 40 -12.20 2.72 -5.69
CA ILE A 40 -12.89 2.13 -4.53
C ILE A 40 -12.30 2.66 -3.24
N TYR A 41 -10.96 2.61 -3.11
CA TYR A 41 -10.25 3.07 -1.93
C TYR A 41 -8.77 3.37 -2.24
N ALA A 42 -8.05 3.94 -1.27
CA ALA A 42 -6.62 4.15 -1.33
C ALA A 42 -5.90 3.07 -0.52
N HIS A 43 -4.99 2.34 -1.16
CA HIS A 43 -4.09 1.41 -0.48
C HIS A 43 -2.77 2.11 -0.18
N TRP A 44 -2.19 1.83 0.97
CA TRP A 44 -0.97 2.50 1.44
C TRP A 44 0.18 1.52 1.56
N ALA A 45 1.36 1.98 1.15
CA ALA A 45 2.60 1.25 1.28
C ALA A 45 3.72 2.22 1.69
N LEU A 46 4.80 1.67 2.26
CA LEU A 46 5.98 2.42 2.68
C LEU A 46 7.20 1.87 1.94
N PHE A 47 7.95 2.73 1.26
CA PHE A 47 9.16 2.31 0.57
C PHE A 47 10.29 2.02 1.57
N ILE A 48 10.80 0.79 1.53
CA ILE A 48 11.83 0.31 2.47
C ILE A 48 13.19 0.07 1.82
N GLY A 49 13.28 0.25 0.50
CA GLY A 49 14.53 0.19 -0.26
C GLY A 49 14.51 -0.79 -1.40
N TYR A 50 15.66 -0.93 -2.05
CA TYR A 50 15.88 -1.91 -3.11
C TYR A 50 16.53 -3.16 -2.54
N TYR A 51 16.03 -4.33 -2.97
CA TYR A 51 16.64 -5.63 -2.70
C TYR A 51 16.68 -6.40 -4.02
N GLU A 52 17.87 -6.82 -4.45
CA GLU A 52 18.06 -7.48 -5.77
C GLU A 52 17.38 -6.71 -6.91
N ASP A 53 17.60 -5.38 -6.97
CA ASP A 53 17.00 -4.45 -7.94
C ASP A 53 15.47 -4.32 -7.89
N MET A 54 14.79 -4.98 -6.94
CA MET A 54 13.35 -4.86 -6.74
C MET A 54 13.02 -3.79 -5.71
N ALA A 55 12.14 -2.86 -6.09
CA ALA A 55 11.61 -1.83 -5.18
C ALA A 55 10.70 -2.47 -4.12
N CYS A 56 11.22 -2.65 -2.92
CA CYS A 56 10.51 -3.28 -1.82
C CYS A 56 9.71 -2.26 -1.01
N VAL A 57 8.49 -2.66 -0.64
CA VAL A 57 7.59 -1.89 0.22
C VAL A 57 7.08 -2.73 1.37
N ALA A 58 6.85 -2.08 2.52
CA ALA A 58 6.06 -2.64 3.60
C ALA A 58 4.62 -2.13 3.48
N HIS A 59 3.64 -3.01 3.57
CA HIS A 59 2.23 -2.65 3.55
C HIS A 59 1.39 -3.61 4.39
N VAL A 60 0.20 -3.16 4.77
CA VAL A 60 -0.78 -4.02 5.45
C VAL A 60 -1.52 -4.85 4.40
N THR A 61 -1.79 -6.10 4.73
CA THR A 61 -2.53 -7.08 3.92
C THR A 61 -3.46 -7.91 4.79
N THR A 62 -4.43 -8.58 4.18
CA THR A 62 -5.22 -9.63 4.82
C THR A 62 -4.80 -11.02 4.33
N ASN A 63 -4.96 -12.02 5.20
CA ASN A 63 -4.56 -13.42 5.00
C ASN A 63 -5.16 -14.09 3.74
N SER A 64 -6.24 -13.55 3.19
CA SER A 64 -6.96 -14.11 2.04
C SER A 64 -6.49 -13.56 0.70
N GLY A 65 -5.42 -12.76 0.67
CA GLY A 65 -5.07 -11.96 -0.48
C GLY A 65 -6.15 -10.88 -0.67
N ASP A 66 -5.78 -9.62 -0.44
CA ASP A 66 -6.71 -8.48 -0.48
C ASP A 66 -7.54 -8.41 -1.78
N PHE A 67 -7.12 -9.09 -2.84
CA PHE A 67 -7.69 -9.00 -4.18
C PHE A 67 -7.76 -10.31 -4.96
N ASP A 68 -7.83 -11.47 -4.30
CA ASP A 68 -8.29 -12.69 -4.96
C ASP A 68 -9.82 -12.67 -5.05
N VAL A 69 -10.35 -11.59 -5.63
CA VAL A 69 -11.74 -11.47 -6.03
C VAL A 69 -11.72 -11.84 -7.50
N ASN A 70 -12.44 -12.90 -7.87
CA ASN A 70 -12.52 -13.38 -9.25
C ASN A 70 -13.27 -12.32 -10.07
N VAL A 71 -12.55 -11.30 -10.56
CA VAL A 71 -13.13 -10.23 -11.38
C VAL A 71 -13.36 -10.78 -12.78
N THR A 72 -14.37 -11.64 -12.91
CA THR A 72 -15.01 -11.86 -14.21
C THR A 72 -15.78 -10.59 -14.59
N ASP A 73 -15.72 -10.21 -15.86
CA ASP A 73 -16.19 -8.96 -16.50
C ASP A 73 -17.65 -8.50 -16.21
N VAL A 74 -18.39 -9.18 -15.34
CA VAL A 74 -19.84 -9.03 -15.12
C VAL A 74 -20.20 -8.51 -13.71
N ILE A 75 -19.23 -8.32 -12.82
CA ILE A 75 -19.54 -7.97 -11.42
C ILE A 75 -19.85 -6.47 -11.28
N ASN A 76 -21.03 -6.15 -10.73
CA ASN A 76 -21.41 -4.77 -10.42
C ASN A 76 -20.43 -4.18 -9.38
N PRO A 77 -20.09 -2.88 -9.46
CA PRO A 77 -19.19 -2.23 -8.50
C PRO A 77 -19.62 -2.41 -7.03
N SER A 78 -20.94 -2.46 -6.78
CA SER A 78 -21.52 -2.74 -5.48
C SER A 78 -21.05 -4.07 -4.89
N ASP A 79 -20.97 -5.11 -5.72
CA ASP A 79 -20.68 -6.47 -5.27
C ASP A 79 -19.19 -6.60 -4.93
N SER A 80 -18.31 -5.90 -5.65
CA SER A 80 -16.88 -5.81 -5.32
C SER A 80 -16.62 -5.10 -3.99
N VAL A 81 -17.39 -4.05 -3.68
CA VAL A 81 -17.31 -3.33 -2.41
C VAL A 81 -17.88 -4.17 -1.28
N VAL A 82 -18.98 -4.89 -1.52
CA VAL A 82 -19.56 -5.83 -0.56
C VAL A 82 -18.59 -6.97 -0.25
N ASP A 83 -17.89 -7.53 -1.25
CA ASP A 83 -16.96 -8.63 -1.01
C ASP A 83 -15.68 -8.15 -0.28
N LEU A 84 -15.15 -6.96 -0.62
CA LEU A 84 -14.08 -6.30 0.12
C LEU A 84 -14.50 -6.01 1.58
N THR A 85 -15.65 -5.39 1.80
CA THR A 85 -16.15 -5.13 3.16
C THR A 85 -16.41 -6.43 3.92
N THR A 86 -16.89 -7.49 3.26
CA THR A 86 -17.10 -8.80 3.90
C THR A 86 -15.78 -9.46 4.29
N LYS A 87 -14.73 -9.37 3.47
CA LYS A 87 -13.37 -9.83 3.82
C LYS A 87 -12.85 -9.07 5.04
N PHE A 88 -13.00 -7.74 5.05
CA PHE A 88 -12.59 -6.92 6.19
C PHE A 88 -13.41 -7.16 7.47
N VAL A 89 -14.73 -7.38 7.35
CA VAL A 89 -15.64 -7.65 8.48
C VAL A 89 -15.47 -9.06 9.04
N LYS A 90 -15.07 -10.04 8.22
CA LYS A 90 -14.82 -11.44 8.67
C LYS A 90 -13.56 -11.62 9.52
N GLY A 91 -12.88 -10.54 9.91
CA GLY A 91 -11.80 -10.61 10.89
C GLY A 91 -10.55 -11.35 10.39
N SER A 92 -10.32 -11.37 9.06
CA SER A 92 -9.02 -11.79 8.54
C SER A 92 -7.93 -10.92 9.21
N GLN A 93 -7.04 -11.57 9.97
CA GLN A 93 -5.99 -10.86 10.70
C GLN A 93 -5.22 -9.96 9.73
N ALA A 94 -5.12 -8.68 10.03
CA ALA A 94 -4.29 -7.81 9.21
C ALA A 94 -2.83 -8.10 9.55
N GLN A 95 -2.02 -8.26 8.51
CA GLN A 95 -0.59 -8.55 8.63
C GLN A 95 0.21 -7.51 7.86
N VAL A 96 1.32 -7.08 8.45
CA VAL A 96 2.30 -6.26 7.75
C VAL A 96 3.19 -7.19 6.95
N GLN A 97 3.17 -7.04 5.64
CA GLN A 97 3.97 -7.84 4.72
C GLN A 97 4.94 -6.96 3.94
N GLN A 98 6.05 -7.57 3.53
CA GLN A 98 6.96 -7.01 2.55
C GLN A 98 6.58 -7.51 1.15
N GLY A 99 6.54 -6.61 0.17
CA GLY A 99 6.24 -6.95 -1.22
C GLY A 99 7.00 -6.06 -2.20
N GLU A 100 7.10 -6.52 -3.44
CA GLU A 100 7.60 -5.72 -4.56
C GLU A 100 6.52 -4.72 -5.00
N LEU A 101 6.87 -3.42 -5.14
CA LEU A 101 5.90 -2.36 -5.43
C LEU A 101 5.08 -2.64 -6.70
N THR A 102 5.69 -3.15 -7.77
CA THR A 102 5.00 -3.49 -9.02
C THR A 102 3.94 -4.57 -8.82
N ARG A 103 4.22 -5.58 -7.98
CA ARG A 103 3.25 -6.63 -7.63
C ARG A 103 2.15 -6.13 -6.72
N VAL A 104 2.48 -5.25 -5.77
CA VAL A 104 1.52 -4.64 -4.84
C VAL A 104 0.59 -3.68 -5.58
N ALA A 105 1.12 -2.86 -6.49
CA ALA A 105 0.35 -1.92 -7.29
C ALA A 105 -0.41 -2.59 -8.44
N ARG A 106 0.09 -3.69 -8.99
CA ARG A 106 -0.43 -4.33 -10.21
C ARG A 106 -0.51 -3.30 -11.34
N THR A 107 -1.71 -3.07 -11.88
CA THR A 107 -1.99 -2.08 -12.92
C THR A 107 -2.50 -0.75 -12.36
N ASP A 108 -2.64 -0.63 -11.04
CA ASP A 108 -3.16 0.60 -10.41
C ASP A 108 -2.11 1.72 -10.45
N MET A 109 -2.60 2.94 -10.59
CA MET A 109 -1.77 4.14 -10.49
C MET A 109 -1.38 4.39 -9.04
N CYS A 110 -0.16 4.89 -8.84
CA CYS A 110 0.41 5.18 -7.54
C CYS A 110 1.11 6.54 -7.53
N ARG A 111 1.36 7.07 -6.34
CA ARG A 111 2.11 8.32 -6.13
C ARG A 111 2.84 8.30 -4.80
N ILE A 112 3.91 9.08 -4.68
CA ILE A 112 4.44 9.43 -3.35
C ILE A 112 3.47 10.44 -2.72
N ASN A 113 3.12 10.23 -1.47
CA ASN A 113 2.26 11.11 -0.69
C ASN A 113 2.76 11.18 0.76
N ASN A 114 3.76 12.01 0.99
CA ASN A 114 4.29 12.41 2.29
C ASN A 114 3.59 13.66 2.84
N SER A 115 2.30 13.89 2.52
CA SER A 115 1.57 15.12 2.88
C SER A 115 1.58 15.46 4.39
N LEU A 116 1.79 14.46 5.25
CA LEU A 116 1.94 14.65 6.70
C LEU A 116 3.20 15.41 7.09
N ASP A 117 4.21 15.45 6.22
CA ASP A 117 5.47 16.16 6.47
C ASP A 117 5.28 17.68 6.51
N ARG A 118 4.17 18.17 5.95
CA ARG A 118 3.72 19.57 6.09
C ARG A 118 3.42 19.95 7.54
N LEU A 119 3.00 18.97 8.34
CA LEU A 119 2.50 19.17 9.71
C LEU A 119 3.48 18.63 10.76
N ARG A 120 4.30 17.64 10.39
CA ARG A 120 5.16 16.91 11.32
C ARG A 120 6.49 16.64 10.65
N ARG A 121 7.59 16.80 11.40
CA ARG A 121 8.89 16.37 10.89
C ARG A 121 8.94 14.84 10.83
N PRO A 122 9.26 14.22 9.69
CA PRO A 122 9.41 12.78 9.60
C PRO A 122 10.59 12.31 10.46
N PHE A 123 10.53 11.07 10.92
CA PHE A 123 11.72 10.41 11.47
C PHE A 123 12.81 10.29 10.39
N PRO A 124 14.09 10.15 10.76
CA PRO A 124 15.12 9.84 9.77
C PRO A 124 14.75 8.58 8.95
N PRO A 125 14.97 8.57 7.63
CA PRO A 125 14.61 7.45 6.76
C PRO A 125 15.04 6.07 7.28
N SER A 126 16.26 5.95 7.81
CA SER A 126 16.78 4.71 8.39
C SER A 126 15.95 4.20 9.57
N ILE A 127 15.43 5.10 10.41
CA ILE A 127 14.57 4.76 11.55
C ILE A 127 13.19 4.31 11.06
N ILE A 128 12.64 4.96 10.02
CA ILE A 128 11.37 4.57 9.40
C ILE A 128 11.48 3.14 8.85
N VAL A 129 12.52 2.86 8.06
CA VAL A 129 12.77 1.53 7.47
C VAL A 129 12.99 0.48 8.55
N THR A 130 13.80 0.77 9.56
CA THR A 130 14.07 -0.17 10.68
C THR A 130 12.78 -0.56 11.39
N ARG A 131 11.91 0.41 11.69
CA ARG A 131 10.62 0.14 12.35
C ARG A 131 9.68 -0.66 11.45
N ALA A 132 9.63 -0.37 10.16
CA ALA A 132 8.82 -1.11 9.20
C ALA A 132 9.24 -2.59 9.12
N LEU A 133 10.55 -2.86 9.01
CA LEU A 133 11.09 -4.22 8.99
C LEU A 133 10.83 -4.99 10.30
N LEU A 134 10.93 -4.31 11.45
CA LEU A 134 10.56 -4.90 12.73
C LEU A 134 9.07 -5.29 12.76
N MET A 135 8.19 -4.45 12.24
CA MET A 135 6.75 -4.76 12.16
C MET A 135 6.46 -5.94 11.23
N VAL A 136 7.11 -6.02 10.05
CA VAL A 136 7.01 -7.19 9.16
C VAL A 136 7.42 -8.46 9.91
N LYS A 137 8.58 -8.43 10.59
CA LYS A 137 9.08 -9.57 11.36
C LYS A 137 8.13 -9.99 12.48
N ILE A 138 7.58 -9.04 13.24
CA ILE A 138 6.62 -9.31 14.31
C ILE A 138 5.31 -9.90 13.74
N SER A 139 4.84 -9.37 12.61
CA SER A 139 3.65 -9.87 11.94
C SER A 139 3.81 -11.33 11.50
N HIS A 140 4.96 -11.70 10.94
CA HIS A 140 5.26 -13.09 10.57
C HIS A 140 5.34 -14.04 11.78
N LEU A 141 5.57 -13.52 12.98
CA LEU A 141 5.58 -14.30 14.23
C LEU A 141 4.16 -14.51 14.82
N GLY A 142 3.09 -14.14 14.10
CA GLY A 142 1.70 -14.40 14.50
C GLY A 142 1.09 -13.37 15.46
N SER A 143 1.79 -12.27 15.72
CA SER A 143 1.32 -11.15 16.56
C SER A 143 0.50 -10.14 15.74
N GLY A 144 -0.60 -10.59 15.12
CA GLY A 144 -1.47 -9.74 14.30
C GLY A 144 -2.53 -9.00 15.11
N GLY A 145 -2.14 -8.01 15.91
CA GLY A 145 -3.07 -7.17 16.70
C GLY A 145 -3.74 -6.03 15.93
N TYR A 146 -3.61 -6.00 14.60
CA TYR A 146 -4.05 -4.88 13.75
C TYR A 146 -5.37 -5.21 13.05
N ASN A 147 -6.31 -4.25 13.04
CA ASN A 147 -7.58 -4.36 12.34
C ASN A 147 -7.71 -3.20 11.34
N ILE A 148 -7.80 -3.52 10.04
CA ILE A 148 -7.81 -2.53 8.94
C ILE A 148 -9.03 -1.60 8.99
N LEU A 149 -10.16 -2.04 9.57
CA LEU A 149 -11.39 -1.25 9.64
C LEU A 149 -11.46 -0.34 10.86
N PHE A 150 -10.91 -0.77 11.99
CA PHE A 150 -11.09 -0.07 13.26
C PHE A 150 -9.87 0.75 13.69
N ASN A 151 -8.70 0.56 13.08
CA ASN A 151 -7.45 1.15 13.60
C ASN A 151 -6.36 1.42 12.53
N ASN A 152 -6.74 1.84 11.32
CA ASN A 152 -5.82 2.16 10.21
C ASN A 152 -5.89 3.64 9.80
#